data_AF-X1QC24-F1
#
_entry.id   AF-X1QC24-F1
#
_cell.length_a   1.000
_cell.length_b   1.000
_cell.length_c   1.000
_cell.angle_alpha   90.00
_cell.angle_beta   90.00
_cell.angle_gamma   90.00
#
_symmetry.space_group_name_H-M   'P 1'
#
loop_
_entity.id
_entity.type
_entity.pdbx_description
1 polymer ?
#
loop_
_entity_poly.entity_id
_entity_poly.type
_entity_poly.pdbx_seq_one_letter_code
_entity_poly.pdbx_strand_id
1 'polypeptide(L)' 'MNLAEFTVKNYKSLREVEIDFGNYTALIGENGSGKTSVLEALYLFFKD' A
#
# COMPACT_ATOMS: atom_id res chain seq x y z
N MET A 1 2.30 6.16 -16.86
CA MET A 1 1.27 6.32 -15.82
C MET A 1 1.99 6.24 -14.50
N ASN A 2 1.83 7.25 -13.64
CA ASN A 2 2.47 7.28 -12.32
C ASN A 2 1.37 7.24 -11.27
N LEU A 3 1.55 6.40 -10.23
CA LEU A 3 0.70 6.42 -9.05
C LEU A 3 1.07 7.66 -8.24
N ALA A 4 0.08 8.47 -7.85
CA ALA A 4 0.30 9.69 -7.08
C ALA A 4 0.00 9.47 -5.59
N GLU A 5 -1.16 8.88 -5.30
CA GLU A 5 -1.63 8.64 -3.94
C GLU A 5 -2.32 7.27 -3.88
N PHE A 6 -2.22 6.61 -2.73
CA PHE A 6 -2.97 5.41 -2.42
C PHE A 6 -3.48 5.46 -0.98
N THR A 7 -4.79 5.25 -0.83
CA THR A 7 -5.43 5.11 0.48
C THR A 7 -6.12 3.76 0.57
N VAL A 8 -5.89 3.06 1.68
CA VAL A 8 -6.55 1.80 2.02
C VAL A 8 -7.03 1.82 3.45
N LYS A 9 -8.27 1.37 3.67
CA LYS A 9 -8.91 1.30 4.98
C LYS A 9 -9.50 -0.08 5.20
N ASN A 10 -9.37 -0.60 6.42
CA ASN A 10 -9.92 -1.88 6.85
C ASN A 10 -9.60 -3.07 5.91
N TYR A 11 -8.35 -3.16 5.44
CA TYR A 11 -7.91 -4.25 4.56
C TYR A 11 -6.81 -5.08 5.24
N LYS A 12 -7.10 -6.36 5.50
CA LYS A 12 -6.21 -7.27 6.22
C LYS A 12 -5.73 -6.62 7.53
N SER A 13 -4.41 -6.55 7.74
CA SER A 13 -3.78 -5.92 8.90
C SER A 13 -3.74 -4.39 8.85
N LEU A 14 -4.21 -3.76 7.77
CA LEU A 14 -4.19 -2.31 7.59
C LEU A 14 -5.52 -1.71 8.08
N ARG A 15 -5.46 -1.01 9.22
CA ARG A 15 -6.61 -0.23 9.70
C ARG A 15 -6.87 0.96 8.77
N GLU A 16 -5.84 1.77 8.55
CA GLU A 16 -5.83 2.93 7.67
C GLU A 16 -4.39 3.23 7.28
N VAL A 17 -4.12 3.29 5.99
CA VAL A 17 -2.81 3.65 5.42
C VAL A 17 -3.03 4.58 4.24
N GLU A 18 -2.29 5.68 4.24
CA GLU A 18 -2.23 6.69 3.19
C GLU A 18 -0.77 6.80 2.74
N ILE A 19 -0.54 6.75 1.42
CA ILE A 19 0.81 6.77 0.82
C ILE A 19 0.81 7.78 -0.32
N ASP A 20 1.63 8.81 -0.16
CA ASP A 20 2.06 9.67 -1.26
C ASP A 20 3.24 9.04 -1.99
N PHE A 21 3.13 8.86 -3.30
CA PHE A 21 4.20 8.29 -4.12
C PHE A 21 5.08 9.36 -4.72
N GLY A 22 6.39 9.19 -4.56
CA GLY A 22 7.40 9.93 -5.30
C GLY A 22 7.95 9.13 -6.48
N ASN A 23 9.05 9.60 -7.07
CA ASN A 23 9.79 8.86 -8.10
C ASN A 23 10.36 7.52 -7.57
N TYR A 24 10.49 7.39 -6.24
CA TYR A 24 10.88 6.19 -5.54
C TYR A 24 10.22 6.17 -4.17
N THR A 25 9.57 5.06 -3.82
CA THR A 25 8.92 4.84 -2.51
C THR A 25 9.34 3.49 -1.97
N ALA A 26 9.81 3.46 -0.71
CA ALA A 26 10.19 2.24 -0.02
C ALA A 26 9.25 1.96 1.16
N LEU A 27 8.71 0.75 1.22
CA LEU A 27 7.94 0.27 2.36
C LEU A 27 8.90 -0.45 3.33
N ILE A 28 9.18 0.16 4.49
CA ILE A 28 10.10 -0.38 5.51
C ILE A 28 9.38 -0.68 6.82
N GLY A 29 9.96 -1.56 7.63
CA GLY A 29 9.43 -1.96 8.93
C GLY A 29 9.64 -3.45 9.21
N GLU A 30 9.28 -3.88 10.42
CA GLU A 30 9.46 -5.27 10.88
C GLU A 30 8.60 -6.28 10.11
N ASN A 31 8.94 -7.56 10.20
CA ASN A 31 8.11 -8.62 9.63
C ASN A 31 6.73 -8.62 10.28
N GLY A 32 5.69 -8.74 9.46
CA GLY A 32 4.30 -8.64 9.93
C GLY A 32 3.76 -7.22 10.06
N SER A 33 4.54 -6.17 9.78
CA SER A 33 4.08 -4.77 9.86
C SER A 33 3.05 -4.35 8.79
N GLY A 34 2.61 -5.26 7.92
CA GLY A 34 1.60 -4.98 6.89
C GLY A 34 2.12 -4.55 5.51
N LYS A 35 3.45 -4.57 5.28
CA LYS A 35 4.03 -4.21 3.97
C LYS A 35 3.47 -5.04 2.80
N THR A 36 3.38 -6.36 2.97
CA THR A 36 2.77 -7.24 1.96
C THR A 36 1.29 -6.89 1.76
N SER A 37 0.55 -6.61 2.84
CA SER A 37 -0.85 -6.20 2.76
C SER A 37 -1.06 -4.93 1.92
N VAL A 38 -0.12 -3.97 1.98
CA VAL A 38 -0.14 -2.75 1.14
C VAL A 38 0.00 -3.11 -0.35
N LEU A 39 0.97 -3.96 -0.69
CA LEU A 39 1.19 -4.40 -2.07
C LEU A 39 0.02 -5.22 -2.62
N GLU A 40 -0.60 -6.07 -1.79
CA GLU A 40 -1.76 -6.86 -2.18
C GLU A 40 -3.01 -5.99 -2.41
N ALA A 41 -3.20 -4.94 -1.61
CA ALA A 41 -4.28 -3.98 -1.81
C ALA A 41 -4.09 -3.16 -3.09
N LEU A 42 -2.86 -2.71 -3.36
CA LEU A 42 -2.51 -2.07 -4.64
C LEU A 42 -2.76 -3.01 -5.83
N TYR A 43 -2.34 -4.27 -5.72
CA TYR A 43 -2.55 -5.26 -6.77
C TYR A 43 -4.05 -5.51 -7.03
N LEU A 44 -4.87 -5.60 -5.97
CA LEU A 44 -6.32 -5.75 -6.11
C LEU A 44 -6.93 -4.61 -6.93
N PHE A 45 -6.53 -3.35 -6.68
CA PHE A 45 -7.03 -2.20 -7.42
C PHE A 45 -6.74 -2.26 -8.93
N PHE A 46 -5.59 -2.81 -9.33
CA PHE A 46 -5.20 -2.88 -10.74
C PHE A 46 -5.61 -4.18 -11.45
N LYS A 47 -6.00 -5.21 -10.69
CA LYS A 47 -6.35 -6.52 -11.24
C LYS A 47 -7.78 -6.55 -11.79
N ASP A 48 -8.65 -5.69 -11.27
CA ASP A 48 -10.03 -5.50 -11.73
C ASP A 48 -10.13 -4.34 -12.73
#